data_AF-A0A8J3W6N7-F1
#
_entry.id   AF-A0A8J3W6N7-F1
#
_cell.length_a   1.000
_cell.length_b   1.000
_cell.length_c   1.000
_cell.angle_alpha   90.00
_cell.angle_beta   90.00
_cell.angle_gamma   90.00
#
_symmetry.space_group_name_H-M   'P 1'
#
loop_
_entity.id
_entity.type
_entity.pdbx_description
1 polymer ?
#
loop_
_entity_poly.entity_id
_entity_poly.type
_entity_poly.pdbx_seq_one_letter_code
_entity_poly.pdbx_strand_id
1 'polypeptide(L)'
;MGLAAALTGVAAATTVAVTLFSAGSTPAFAVTKAADGSVDVWIKEFREPEELEAKLAEEGVKAQVDYLPGDQTCEEPRNGRSQAGRAGEPMESKIGKDGKGISFQLKPGQITADETLVLRVSFDHAHPDQPPTATSLQIVEGEVEPCTAVPLPEPNGPRPAGPEPTGPVTTEKFDTGGPGKDEGPSLDTRND
;
A
#
# COMPACT_ATOMS: atom_id res chain seq x y z
N MET A 1 68.92 29.63 27.58
CA MET A 1 67.90 30.04 26.59
C MET A 1 67.78 28.92 25.56
N GLY A 2 66.62 28.29 25.47
CA GLY A 2 66.35 27.19 24.53
C GLY A 2 64.85 27.03 24.36
N LEU A 3 64.41 27.03 23.09
CA LEU A 3 63.02 26.98 22.63
C LEU A 3 62.48 25.54 22.66
N ALA A 4 61.16 25.34 22.83
CA ALA A 4 60.35 24.49 21.95
C ALA A 4 58.88 24.45 22.39
N ALA A 5 58.01 24.47 21.39
CA ALA A 5 56.56 24.44 21.45
C ALA A 5 55.98 23.04 21.64
N ALA A 6 54.71 22.97 22.07
CA ALA A 6 53.81 21.88 21.69
C ALA A 6 52.36 22.41 21.67
N LEU A 7 51.86 22.70 20.46
CA LEU A 7 50.44 22.82 20.15
C LEU A 7 49.91 21.39 19.96
N THR A 8 49.01 20.94 20.83
CA THR A 8 48.22 19.73 20.58
C THR A 8 46.79 20.16 20.27
N GLY A 9 46.45 20.09 18.99
CA GLY A 9 45.12 20.36 18.45
C GLY A 9 44.11 19.30 18.91
N VAL A 10 42.92 19.76 19.28
CA VAL A 10 41.78 18.91 19.60
C VAL A 10 41.10 18.56 18.28
N ALA A 11 41.17 17.30 17.86
CA ALA A 11 40.38 16.81 16.74
C ALA A 11 38.93 16.62 17.22
N ALA A 12 38.09 17.62 17.01
CA ALA A 12 36.65 17.47 17.15
C ALA A 12 36.11 16.74 15.92
N ALA A 13 35.73 15.47 16.08
CA ALA A 13 34.94 14.76 15.08
C ALA A 13 33.56 15.42 15.01
N THR A 14 33.31 16.21 13.97
CA THR A 14 31.99 16.76 13.70
C THR A 14 31.12 15.65 13.11
N THR A 15 30.39 14.92 13.97
CA THR A 15 29.18 14.22 13.53
C THR A 15 28.18 15.27 13.08
N VAL A 16 28.02 15.45 11.78
CA VAL A 16 26.96 16.28 11.23
C VAL A 16 25.66 15.47 11.33
N ALA A 17 25.01 15.51 12.48
CA ALA A 17 23.60 15.16 12.57
C ALA A 17 22.82 16.37 12.03
N VAL A 18 22.51 16.36 10.73
CA VAL A 18 21.47 17.24 10.19
C VAL A 18 20.14 16.64 10.60
N THR A 19 19.68 16.95 11.81
CA THR A 19 18.29 16.76 12.20
C THR A 19 17.64 18.14 12.22
N LEU A 20 17.27 18.60 11.02
CA LEU A 20 16.30 19.68 10.85
C LEU A 20 14.92 19.14 11.24
N PHE A 21 14.70 18.88 12.53
CA PHE A 21 13.33 18.80 13.05
C PHE A 21 12.83 20.23 13.11
N SER A 22 12.11 20.64 12.07
CA SER A 22 11.25 21.82 12.12
C SER A 22 10.34 21.69 13.34
N ALA A 23 10.67 22.46 14.38
CA ALA A 23 9.90 22.57 15.60
C ALA A 23 8.47 23.05 15.26
N GLY A 24 7.50 22.15 15.26
CA GLY A 24 6.08 22.50 15.25
C GLY A 24 5.16 21.66 14.36
N SER A 25 5.66 20.97 13.33
CA SER A 25 4.79 20.18 12.43
C SER A 25 4.90 18.70 12.75
N THR A 26 3.77 18.03 12.98
CA THR A 26 3.72 16.57 13.05
C THR A 26 3.97 16.02 11.64
N PRO A 27 4.78 14.97 11.45
CA PRO A 27 5.04 14.41 10.12
C PRO A 27 3.76 13.88 9.48
N ALA A 28 3.66 14.00 8.15
CA ALA A 28 2.53 13.49 7.37
C ALA A 28 2.48 11.96 7.36
N PHE A 29 3.64 11.32 7.45
CA PHE A 29 3.78 9.87 7.50
C PHE A 29 5.05 9.46 8.25
N ALA A 30 5.18 8.17 8.56
CA ALA A 30 6.37 7.55 9.10
C ALA A 30 6.53 6.15 8.50
N VAL A 31 7.76 5.82 8.08
CA VAL A 31 8.17 4.48 7.66
C VAL A 31 9.22 4.01 8.66
N THR A 32 8.98 2.88 9.32
CA THR A 32 9.88 2.35 10.35
C THR A 32 10.14 0.87 10.09
N LYS A 33 11.42 0.51 9.98
CA LYS A 33 11.81 -0.90 9.94
C LYS A 33 11.96 -1.46 11.35
N ALA A 34 11.20 -2.50 11.65
CA ALA A 34 11.28 -3.23 12.90
C ALA A 34 12.46 -4.23 12.90
N ALA A 35 12.84 -4.69 14.09
CA ALA A 35 13.97 -5.59 14.27
C ALA A 35 13.78 -6.99 13.66
N ASP A 36 12.52 -7.42 13.46
CA ASP A 36 12.16 -8.66 12.76
C ASP A 36 12.19 -8.51 11.23
N GLY A 37 12.49 -7.30 10.73
CA GLY A 37 12.56 -6.97 9.32
C GLY A 37 11.24 -6.53 8.71
N SER A 38 10.15 -6.40 9.49
CA SER A 38 8.91 -5.81 8.98
C SER A 38 9.08 -4.30 8.77
N VAL A 39 8.33 -3.75 7.83
CA VAL A 39 8.24 -2.29 7.62
C VAL A 39 6.87 -1.83 8.05
N ASP A 40 6.81 -1.04 9.11
CA ASP A 40 5.61 -0.39 9.60
C ASP A 40 5.44 0.96 8.91
N VAL A 41 4.29 1.17 8.30
CA VAL A 41 3.95 2.41 7.61
C VAL A 41 2.76 3.05 8.32
N TRP A 42 2.91 4.32 8.66
CA TRP A 42 1.83 5.14 9.19
C TRP A 42 1.70 6.40 8.34
N ILE A 43 0.49 6.70 7.90
CA ILE A 43 0.17 7.89 7.11
C ILE A 43 -0.92 8.62 7.88
N LYS A 44 -0.57 9.80 8.40
CA LYS A 44 -1.48 10.69 9.12
C LYS A 44 -2.18 11.65 8.16
N GLU A 45 -1.44 12.15 7.17
CA GLU A 45 -1.92 13.14 6.20
C GLU A 45 -1.60 12.64 4.78
N PHE A 46 -2.61 12.62 3.91
CA PHE A 46 -2.51 12.11 2.54
C PHE A 46 -1.94 13.19 1.59
N ARG A 47 -0.68 13.55 1.83
CA ARG A 47 0.11 14.46 0.98
C ARG A 47 1.48 13.87 0.74
N GLU A 48 2.19 14.43 -0.23
CA GLU A 48 3.60 14.08 -0.53
C GLU A 48 3.79 12.59 -0.89
N PRO A 49 3.04 12.06 -1.88
CA PRO A 49 3.11 10.64 -2.24
C PRO A 49 4.53 10.21 -2.65
N GLU A 50 5.23 11.05 -3.42
CA GLU A 50 6.62 10.80 -3.87
C GLU A 50 7.61 10.68 -2.70
N GLU A 51 7.40 11.42 -1.60
CA GLU A 51 8.27 11.33 -0.43
C GLU A 51 8.05 10.02 0.33
N LEU A 52 6.80 9.57 0.43
CA LEU A 52 6.47 8.26 1.00
C LEU A 52 7.07 7.13 0.15
N GLU A 53 6.95 7.21 -1.18
CA GLU A 53 7.55 6.25 -2.11
C GLU A 53 9.08 6.18 -1.93
N ALA A 54 9.75 7.34 -1.86
CA ALA A 54 11.20 7.40 -1.65
C ALA A 54 11.60 6.75 -0.31
N LYS A 55 10.84 7.00 0.76
CA LYS A 55 11.07 6.42 2.09
C LYS A 55 10.85 4.92 2.14
N LEU A 56 9.87 4.42 1.38
CA LEU A 56 9.68 2.98 1.20
C LEU A 56 10.82 2.35 0.39
N ALA A 57 11.31 3.04 -0.64
CA ALA A 57 12.42 2.58 -1.46
C ALA A 57 13.74 2.48 -0.66
N GLU A 58 13.98 3.41 0.27
CA GLU A 58 15.11 3.33 1.23
C GLU A 58 15.07 2.03 2.06
N GLU A 59 13.88 1.48 2.33
CA GLU A 59 13.68 0.20 3.03
C GLU A 59 13.62 -1.01 2.09
N GLY A 60 13.86 -0.81 0.80
CA GLY A 60 13.86 -1.86 -0.23
C GLY A 60 12.46 -2.21 -0.77
N VAL A 61 11.48 -1.33 -0.57
CA VAL A 61 10.11 -1.50 -1.04
C VAL A 61 9.85 -0.56 -2.21
N LYS A 62 9.67 -1.11 -3.42
CA LYS A 62 9.18 -0.32 -4.57
C LYS A 62 7.68 -0.07 -4.37
N ALA A 63 7.26 1.20 -4.46
CA ALA A 63 5.89 1.60 -4.25
C ALA A 63 5.41 2.64 -5.26
N GLN A 64 4.10 2.64 -5.51
CA GLN A 64 3.34 3.64 -6.25
C GLN A 64 2.18 4.08 -5.33
N VAL A 65 2.11 5.37 -5.03
CA VAL A 65 1.15 5.94 -4.08
C VAL A 65 0.26 6.95 -4.80
N ASP A 66 -1.04 6.64 -4.86
CA ASP A 66 -2.06 7.48 -5.48
C ASP A 66 -2.98 8.07 -4.42
N TYR A 67 -2.93 9.39 -4.24
CA TYR A 67 -3.86 10.15 -3.41
C TYR A 67 -4.88 10.88 -4.28
N LEU A 68 -6.16 10.61 -4.05
CA LEU A 68 -7.27 11.03 -4.91
C LEU A 68 -8.37 11.72 -4.10
N PRO A 69 -9.16 12.60 -4.74
CA PRO A 69 -10.43 13.05 -4.20
C PRO A 69 -11.33 11.87 -3.82
N GLY A 70 -12.14 12.05 -2.77
CA GLY A 70 -12.95 11.00 -2.16
C GLY A 70 -13.99 10.36 -3.08
N ASP A 71 -14.34 10.99 -4.20
CA ASP A 71 -15.27 10.50 -5.22
C ASP A 71 -14.56 9.86 -6.44
N GLN A 72 -13.22 9.74 -6.39
CA GLN A 72 -12.40 9.26 -7.49
C GLN A 72 -11.59 8.02 -7.13
N THR A 73 -11.30 7.20 -8.14
CA THR A 73 -10.36 6.09 -8.12
C THR A 73 -9.49 6.16 -9.38
N CYS A 74 -8.60 5.19 -9.55
CA CYS A 74 -7.83 5.08 -10.78
C CYS A 74 -8.48 4.11 -11.76
N GLU A 75 -8.40 4.46 -13.04
CA GLU A 75 -8.77 3.59 -14.14
C GLU A 75 -7.99 2.27 -14.07
N GLU A 76 -8.70 1.16 -14.32
CA GLU A 76 -8.14 -0.19 -14.36
C GLU A 76 -8.47 -0.82 -15.73
N PRO A 77 -7.60 -1.69 -16.29
CA PRO A 77 -6.32 -2.13 -15.74
C PRO A 77 -5.22 -1.09 -15.95
N ARG A 78 -4.29 -1.00 -14.99
CA ARG A 78 -2.99 -0.35 -15.25
C ARG A 78 -1.99 -1.40 -15.69
N ASN A 79 -0.93 -1.00 -16.40
CA ASN A 79 0.15 -1.94 -16.69
C ASN A 79 0.70 -2.48 -15.36
N GLY A 80 0.90 -3.80 -15.31
CA GLY A 80 1.16 -4.54 -14.09
C GLY A 80 0.15 -5.68 -13.95
N ARG A 81 0.63 -6.93 -13.96
CA ARG A 81 -0.24 -8.08 -13.74
C ARG A 81 -0.51 -8.16 -12.24
N SER A 82 -1.76 -7.94 -11.83
CA SER A 82 -2.22 -8.39 -10.52
C SER A 82 -2.09 -9.91 -10.52
N GLN A 83 -1.25 -10.45 -9.64
CA GLN A 83 -0.93 -11.89 -9.65
C GLN A 83 -2.22 -12.70 -9.48
N ALA A 84 -2.70 -13.35 -10.55
CA ALA A 84 -3.85 -14.26 -10.48
C ALA A 84 -3.48 -15.43 -9.54
N GLY A 85 -4.14 -15.51 -8.38
CA GLY A 85 -3.80 -16.43 -7.29
C GLY A 85 -3.20 -15.77 -6.03
N ARG A 86 -2.75 -14.51 -6.15
CA ARG A 86 -2.49 -13.55 -5.06
C ARG A 86 -3.31 -12.27 -5.27
N ALA A 87 -4.35 -12.39 -6.09
CA ALA A 87 -5.03 -11.30 -6.77
C ALA A 87 -5.79 -10.45 -5.75
N GLY A 88 -5.19 -9.32 -5.39
CA GLY A 88 -5.91 -8.23 -4.75
C GLY A 88 -6.63 -8.60 -3.47
N GLU A 89 -6.13 -9.56 -2.68
CA GLU A 89 -6.50 -9.57 -1.26
C GLU A 89 -5.99 -8.24 -0.69
N PRO A 90 -6.90 -7.32 -0.31
CA PRO A 90 -6.50 -6.03 0.19
C PRO A 90 -5.63 -6.29 1.42
N MET A 91 -4.37 -5.87 1.33
CA MET A 91 -3.48 -5.91 2.48
C MET A 91 -4.19 -5.17 3.61
N GLU A 92 -4.25 -5.75 4.81
CA GLU A 92 -5.01 -5.14 5.89
C GLU A 92 -4.39 -3.78 6.26
N SER A 93 -5.05 -2.70 5.83
CA SER A 93 -4.86 -1.37 6.40
C SER A 93 -5.77 -1.19 7.60
N LYS A 94 -5.24 -0.57 8.65
CA LYS A 94 -6.00 -0.17 9.83
C LYS A 94 -6.13 1.35 9.84
N ILE A 95 -7.23 1.85 10.39
CA ILE A 95 -7.31 3.27 10.74
C ILE A 95 -6.26 3.53 11.84
N GLY A 96 -5.56 4.66 11.74
CA GLY A 96 -4.56 5.03 12.74
C GLY A 96 -5.16 5.08 14.15
N LYS A 97 -4.32 4.85 15.18
CA LYS A 97 -4.76 4.73 16.58
C LYS A 97 -5.53 5.95 17.09
N ASP A 98 -5.28 7.11 16.52
CA ASP A 98 -5.95 8.37 16.84
C ASP A 98 -7.27 8.57 16.07
N GLY A 99 -7.76 7.54 15.35
CA GLY A 99 -8.94 7.60 14.50
C GLY A 99 -8.72 8.33 13.17
N LYS A 100 -7.46 8.64 12.83
CA LYS A 100 -7.05 9.44 11.68
C LYS A 100 -6.06 8.68 10.81
N GLY A 101 -6.08 8.95 9.51
CA GLY A 101 -5.14 8.36 8.56
C GLY A 101 -5.22 6.83 8.52
N ILE A 102 -4.16 6.20 8.03
CA ILE A 102 -4.04 4.74 7.92
C ILE A 102 -2.69 4.25 8.41
N SER A 103 -2.65 2.98 8.80
CA SER A 103 -1.40 2.25 9.01
C SER A 103 -1.48 0.85 8.43
N PHE A 104 -0.35 0.34 7.99
CA PHE A 104 -0.21 -1.02 7.51
C PHE A 104 1.21 -1.51 7.76
N GLN A 105 1.40 -2.82 7.75
CA GLN A 105 2.69 -3.45 7.99
C GLN A 105 3.01 -4.36 6.80
N LEU A 106 4.25 -4.23 6.31
CA LEU A 106 4.81 -5.10 5.29
C LEU A 106 5.70 -6.13 5.97
N LYS A 107 5.41 -7.41 5.75
CA LYS A 107 6.25 -8.51 6.27
C LYS A 107 7.58 -8.55 5.50
N PRO A 108 8.65 -9.05 6.13
CA PRO A 108 9.92 -9.26 5.44
C PRO A 108 9.71 -10.10 4.17
N GLY A 109 10.20 -9.62 3.03
CA GLY A 109 10.09 -10.34 1.74
C GLY A 109 8.67 -10.44 1.19
N GLN A 110 7.71 -9.66 1.70
CA GLN A 110 6.34 -9.64 1.17
C GLN A 110 6.27 -9.05 -0.25
N ILE A 111 7.14 -8.10 -0.55
CA ILE A 111 7.29 -7.45 -1.86
C ILE A 111 8.69 -7.76 -2.33
N THR A 112 8.79 -8.41 -3.50
CA THR A 112 10.06 -8.74 -4.14
C THR A 112 10.57 -7.59 -5.01
N ALA A 113 11.81 -7.68 -5.49
CA ALA A 113 12.41 -6.63 -6.33
C ALA A 113 11.69 -6.42 -7.68
N ASP A 114 10.96 -7.44 -8.14
CA ASP A 114 10.18 -7.41 -9.39
C ASP A 114 8.72 -7.01 -9.15
N GLU A 115 8.34 -6.68 -7.91
CA GLU A 115 6.99 -6.29 -7.51
C GLU A 115 6.95 -4.83 -7.03
N THR A 116 5.79 -4.20 -7.20
CA THR A 116 5.49 -2.84 -6.73
C THR A 116 4.28 -2.87 -5.81
N LEU A 117 4.40 -2.21 -4.65
CA LEU A 117 3.27 -1.89 -3.79
C LEU A 117 2.46 -0.74 -4.37
N VAL A 118 1.19 -0.98 -4.71
CA VAL A 118 0.25 0.09 -5.07
C VAL A 118 -0.60 0.42 -3.86
N LEU A 119 -0.43 1.63 -3.33
CA LEU A 119 -1.30 2.21 -2.31
C LEU A 119 -2.19 3.26 -2.98
N ARG A 120 -3.50 3.05 -2.94
CA ARG A 120 -4.49 4.00 -3.43
C ARG A 120 -5.34 4.48 -2.27
N VAL A 121 -5.46 5.79 -2.11
CA VAL A 121 -6.31 6.39 -1.08
C VAL A 121 -7.19 7.47 -1.71
N SER A 122 -8.49 7.28 -1.61
CA SER A 122 -9.50 8.29 -1.96
C SER A 122 -10.01 8.92 -0.67
N PHE A 123 -9.87 10.24 -0.52
CA PHE A 123 -10.23 10.95 0.72
C PHE A 123 -10.84 12.33 0.46
N ASP A 124 -11.62 12.82 1.42
CA ASP A 124 -12.19 14.16 1.34
C ASP A 124 -11.14 15.22 1.72
N HIS A 125 -10.69 16.00 0.74
CA HIS A 125 -9.72 17.08 0.96
C HIS A 125 -10.27 18.21 1.85
N ALA A 126 -11.59 18.41 1.89
CA ALA A 126 -12.22 19.39 2.76
C ALA A 126 -12.31 18.91 4.22
N HIS A 127 -12.23 17.58 4.42
CA HIS A 127 -12.32 16.94 5.72
C HIS A 127 -11.17 15.93 5.92
N PRO A 128 -9.89 16.38 5.90
CA PRO A 128 -8.71 15.50 5.96
C PRO A 128 -8.57 14.75 7.29
N ASP A 129 -9.33 15.16 8.31
CA ASP A 129 -9.42 14.49 9.61
C ASP A 129 -10.38 13.29 9.63
N GLN A 130 -11.18 13.10 8.57
CA GLN A 130 -12.07 11.94 8.45
C GLN A 130 -11.32 10.74 7.85
N PRO A 131 -11.78 9.50 8.11
CA PRO A 131 -11.26 8.33 7.43
C PRO A 131 -11.36 8.48 5.90
N PRO A 132 -10.42 7.88 5.14
CA PRO A 132 -10.52 7.86 3.70
C PRO A 132 -11.79 7.13 3.25
N THR A 133 -12.38 7.61 2.15
CA THR A 133 -13.55 7.00 1.51
C THR A 133 -13.23 5.62 0.96
N ALA A 134 -12.03 5.45 0.41
CA ALA A 134 -11.53 4.17 -0.06
C ALA A 134 -10.03 4.05 0.15
N THR A 135 -9.58 2.87 0.58
CA THR A 135 -8.16 2.52 0.67
C THR A 135 -7.97 1.17 -0.02
N SER A 136 -6.99 1.08 -0.90
CA SER A 136 -6.59 -0.16 -1.55
C SER A 136 -5.08 -0.33 -1.45
N LEU A 137 -4.65 -1.51 -1.03
CA LEU A 137 -3.26 -1.92 -1.01
C LEU A 137 -3.12 -3.18 -1.84
N GLN A 138 -2.29 -3.14 -2.87
CA GLN A 138 -2.12 -4.22 -3.84
C GLN A 138 -0.63 -4.42 -4.13
N ILE A 139 -0.24 -5.65 -4.43
CA ILE A 139 1.10 -5.97 -4.95
C ILE A 139 0.93 -6.32 -6.42
N VAL A 140 1.72 -5.67 -7.27
CA VAL A 140 1.61 -5.79 -8.72
C VAL A 140 2.98 -6.10 -9.30
N GLU A 141 3.06 -6.97 -10.30
CA GLU A 141 4.32 -7.28 -10.96
C GLU A 141 4.77 -6.10 -11.84
N GLY A 142 6.05 -5.75 -11.75
CA GLY A 142 6.70 -4.77 -12.61
C GLY A 142 6.44 -3.31 -12.22
N GLU A 143 6.55 -2.43 -13.21
CA GLU A 143 6.26 -1.00 -13.07
C GLU A 143 4.76 -0.74 -13.28
N VAL A 144 4.23 0.24 -12.56
CA VAL A 144 2.82 0.62 -12.59
C VAL A 144 2.70 1.97 -13.28
N GLU A 145 1.78 2.07 -14.25
CA GLU A 145 1.52 3.35 -14.92
C GLU A 145 0.89 4.37 -13.95
N PRO A 146 1.11 5.68 -14.20
CA PRO A 146 0.48 6.74 -13.44
C PRO A 146 -1.05 6.61 -13.39
N CYS A 147 -1.65 7.00 -12.27
CA CYS A 147 -3.10 6.98 -12.11
C CYS A 147 -3.80 7.98 -13.03
N THR A 148 -4.72 7.47 -13.85
CA THR A 148 -5.76 8.31 -14.48
C THR A 148 -7.00 8.29 -13.59
N ALA A 149 -7.35 9.45 -13.04
CA ALA A 149 -8.48 9.57 -12.10
C ALA A 149 -9.84 9.43 -12.83
N VAL A 150 -10.69 8.55 -12.33
CA VAL A 150 -12.05 8.28 -12.80
C VAL A 150 -13.01 8.24 -11.61
N PRO A 151 -14.33 8.46 -11.79
CA PRO A 151 -15.28 8.32 -10.70
C PRO A 151 -15.22 6.94 -10.03
N LEU A 152 -15.38 6.89 -8.70
CA LEU A 152 -15.50 5.63 -7.97
C LEU A 152 -16.67 4.81 -8.51
N PRO A 153 -16.48 3.50 -8.80
CA PRO A 153 -17.58 2.62 -9.19
C PRO A 153 -18.66 2.60 -8.11
N GLU A 154 -19.92 2.72 -8.53
CA GLU A 154 -21.04 2.53 -7.62
C GLU A 154 -21.03 1.08 -7.08
N PRO A 155 -21.30 0.86 -5.77
CA PRO A 155 -21.25 -0.48 -5.17
C PRO A 155 -22.10 -1.55 -5.87
N ASN A 156 -23.13 -1.14 -6.61
CA ASN A 156 -24.03 -2.02 -7.37
C ASN A 156 -23.99 -1.76 -8.89
N GLY A 157 -23.00 -1.01 -9.37
CA GLY A 157 -22.83 -0.73 -10.79
C GLY A 157 -22.36 -1.98 -11.55
N PRO A 158 -22.51 -2.01 -12.88
CA PRO A 158 -21.86 -3.03 -13.71
C PRO A 158 -20.36 -3.04 -13.41
N ARG A 159 -19.80 -4.21 -13.07
CA ARG A 159 -18.35 -4.34 -12.93
C ARG A 159 -17.72 -3.89 -14.25
N PRO A 160 -16.75 -2.96 -14.25
CA PRO A 160 -16.02 -2.63 -15.46
C PRO A 160 -15.50 -3.93 -16.07
N ALA A 161 -15.70 -4.11 -17.38
CA ALA A 161 -15.17 -5.27 -18.07
C ALA A 161 -13.65 -5.25 -17.90
N GLY A 162 -13.13 -6.10 -17.01
CA GLY A 162 -11.71 -6.37 -16.95
C GLY A 162 -11.24 -6.87 -18.32
N PRO A 163 -9.95 -6.75 -18.65
CA PRO A 163 -9.44 -7.25 -19.91
C PRO A 163 -9.88 -8.71 -20.07
N GLU A 164 -10.58 -9.01 -21.16
CA GLU A 164 -10.92 -10.39 -21.52
C GLU A 164 -9.62 -11.20 -21.48
N PRO A 165 -9.58 -12.35 -20.78
CA PRO A 165 -8.39 -13.18 -20.76
C PRO A 165 -8.08 -13.58 -22.20
N THR A 166 -7.07 -12.94 -22.78
CA THR A 166 -6.54 -13.20 -24.11
C THR A 166 -5.60 -14.40 -24.01
N GLY A 167 -6.18 -15.53 -23.62
CA GLY A 167 -5.51 -16.83 -23.56
C GLY A 167 -6.51 -17.90 -23.96
N PRO A 168 -6.08 -18.97 -24.66
CA PRO A 168 -6.97 -20.08 -24.93
C PRO A 168 -7.47 -20.62 -23.60
N VAL A 169 -8.79 -20.56 -23.37
CA VAL A 169 -9.45 -21.33 -22.33
C VAL A 169 -9.29 -22.79 -22.74
N THR A 170 -8.21 -23.44 -22.30
CA THR A 170 -8.16 -24.89 -22.29
C THR A 170 -9.26 -25.34 -21.34
N THR A 171 -10.35 -25.81 -21.93
CA THR A 171 -11.37 -26.61 -21.27
C THR A 171 -10.72 -27.94 -20.89
N GLU A 172 -9.82 -27.91 -19.90
CA GLU A 172 -9.48 -29.10 -19.14
C GLU A 172 -10.72 -29.43 -18.34
N LYS A 173 -11.53 -30.33 -18.91
CA LYS A 173 -12.59 -31.03 -18.20
C LYS A 173 -11.99 -31.57 -16.92
N PHE A 174 -12.34 -30.99 -15.79
CA PHE A 174 -12.21 -31.68 -14.51
C PHE A 174 -13.18 -32.86 -14.56
N ASP A 175 -12.67 -34.02 -14.97
CA ASP A 175 -13.35 -35.31 -14.85
C ASP A 175 -13.44 -35.68 -13.37
N THR A 176 -14.45 -35.15 -12.66
CA THR A 176 -14.86 -35.69 -11.36
C THR A 176 -15.82 -36.86 -11.57
N GLY A 177 -15.24 -38.02 -11.89
CA GLY A 177 -15.93 -39.30 -11.94
C GLY A 177 -16.28 -39.87 -10.57
N GLY A 178 -17.41 -39.41 -10.00
CA GLY A 178 -18.39 -40.16 -9.18
C GLY A 178 -18.04 -40.59 -7.73
N PRO A 179 -19.02 -41.14 -6.98
CA PRO A 179 -20.45 -40.82 -6.90
C PRO A 179 -20.92 -40.53 -5.45
N GLY A 180 -22.02 -39.78 -5.28
CA GLY A 180 -22.90 -39.99 -4.12
C GLY A 180 -23.39 -38.76 -3.35
N LYS A 181 -24.69 -38.55 -3.48
CA LYS A 181 -25.65 -37.99 -2.51
C LYS A 181 -25.81 -36.48 -2.48
N ASP A 182 -26.79 -36.10 -3.30
CA ASP A 182 -27.63 -34.91 -3.19
C ASP A 182 -28.28 -34.86 -1.79
N GLU A 183 -27.87 -33.92 -0.96
CA GLU A 183 -28.65 -33.47 0.22
C GLU A 183 -28.30 -31.99 0.45
N GLY A 184 -28.99 -31.11 -0.28
CA GLY A 184 -28.99 -29.67 0.01
C GLY A 184 -29.85 -29.39 1.24
N PRO A 185 -29.47 -28.44 2.12
CA PRO A 185 -30.30 -28.07 3.26
C PRO A 185 -31.55 -27.31 2.78
N SER A 186 -32.71 -27.95 2.92
CA SER A 186 -34.02 -27.33 2.77
C SER A 186 -34.24 -26.33 3.91
N LEU A 187 -34.54 -25.08 3.57
CA LEU A 187 -34.97 -24.05 4.53
C LEU A 187 -36.46 -24.25 4.83
N ASP A 188 -36.77 -25.03 5.87
CA ASP A 188 -38.11 -25.05 6.44
C ASP A 188 -38.39 -23.74 7.18
N THR A 189 -39.23 -22.90 6.57
CA THR A 189 -39.83 -21.74 7.22
C THR A 189 -41.02 -22.25 8.03
N ARG A 190 -40.87 -22.35 9.36
CA ARG A 190 -41.97 -22.68 10.27
C ARG A 190 -42.38 -21.42 11.02
N ASN A 191 -43.58 -20.97 10.70
CA ASN A 191 -44.28 -19.85 11.30
C ASN A 191 -45.09 -20.37 12.50
N ASP A 192 -44.85 -19.83 13.69
CA ASP A 192 -45.74 -19.90 14.85
C ASP A 192 -45.94 -18.47 15.39
#